data_AF-A0A4Q9DVQ1-F1
#
_entry.id   AF-A0A4Q9DVQ1-F1
#
_cell.length_a   1.000
_cell.length_b   1.000
_cell.length_c   1.000
_cell.angle_alpha   90.00
_cell.angle_beta   90.00
_cell.angle_gamma   90.00
#
_symmetry.space_group_name_H-M   'P 1'
#
loop_
_entity.id
_entity.type
_entity.pdbx_description
1 polymer ?
#
loop_
_entity_poly.entity_id
_entity_poly.type
_entity_poly.pdbx_seq_one_letter_code
_entity_poly.pdbx_strand_id
1 'polypeptide(L)'
;MNPGYLSLLLISITVILLASGWKEVLVRGISHKVILLFFMLWLGSLGIVVHWQGWSVYCCFLLVALMSVAIVLRTEGFLQKCHLLSSGLLMGSIYFFLREAAYVLPVLMSHDELQSGMILGFSAFLLTRQPLPQTACICLGLIVGDIYFAYVHQAQGYHAALGDPQFQDRWWMAIWTARGCSLVWLGMLSGGKQAVKVWQNRGKGNRG
;
A
#
# COMPACT_ATOMS: atom_id res chain seq x y z
N MET A 1 2.03 -19.10 -7.14
CA MET A 1 0.88 -18.44 -7.80
C MET A 1 1.40 -17.68 -9.01
N ASN A 2 0.60 -17.49 -10.06
CA ASN A 2 1.04 -16.66 -11.19
C ASN A 2 1.18 -15.20 -10.72
N PRO A 3 2.33 -14.56 -10.94
CA PRO A 3 2.57 -13.21 -10.45
C PRO A 3 1.63 -12.22 -11.15
N GLY A 4 1.02 -11.31 -10.39
CA GLY A 4 0.02 -10.36 -10.86
C GLY A 4 -1.43 -10.85 -10.78
N TYR A 5 -1.69 -12.14 -10.55
CA TYR A 5 -3.07 -12.65 -10.46
C TYR A 5 -3.82 -12.11 -9.25
N LEU A 6 -3.12 -11.99 -8.11
CA LEU A 6 -3.75 -11.49 -6.89
C LEU A 6 -4.16 -10.03 -7.05
N SER A 7 -3.35 -9.22 -7.73
CA SER A 7 -3.67 -7.82 -8.03
C SER A 7 -4.99 -7.71 -8.78
N LEU A 8 -5.25 -8.55 -9.78
CA LEU A 8 -6.51 -8.57 -10.53
C LEU A 8 -7.71 -8.92 -9.65
N LEU A 9 -7.54 -9.91 -8.75
CA LEU A 9 -8.56 -10.30 -7.80
C LEU A 9 -8.87 -9.12 -6.85
N LEU A 10 -7.85 -8.51 -6.26
CA LEU A 10 -7.99 -7.38 -5.34
C LEU A 10 -8.57 -6.15 -6.03
N ILE A 11 -8.20 -5.86 -7.27
CA ILE A 11 -8.82 -4.82 -8.09
C ILE A 11 -10.31 -5.11 -8.25
N SER A 12 -10.67 -6.33 -8.64
CA SER A 12 -12.06 -6.73 -8.85
C SER A 12 -12.89 -6.55 -7.58
N ILE A 13 -12.39 -7.02 -6.42
CA ILE A 13 -13.04 -6.81 -5.13
C ILE A 13 -13.18 -5.31 -4.82
N THR A 14 -12.12 -4.53 -5.05
CA THR A 14 -12.14 -3.09 -4.76
C THR A 14 -13.17 -2.36 -5.61
N VAL A 15 -13.27 -2.70 -6.90
CA VAL A 15 -14.28 -2.14 -7.82
C VAL A 15 -15.69 -2.51 -7.37
N ILE A 16 -15.93 -3.76 -6.98
CA ILE A 16 -17.23 -4.20 -6.45
C ILE A 16 -17.60 -3.42 -5.18
N LEU A 17 -16.67 -3.27 -4.24
CA LEU A 17 -16.90 -2.50 -3.01
C LEU A 17 -17.20 -1.02 -3.30
N LEU A 18 -16.46 -0.42 -4.23
CA LEU A 18 -16.68 0.97 -4.65
C LEU A 18 -18.05 1.14 -5.31
N ALA A 19 -18.46 0.21 -6.19
CA ALA A 19 -19.79 0.19 -6.78
C ALA A 19 -20.90 0.00 -5.73
N SER A 20 -20.60 -0.73 -4.65
CA SER A 20 -21.49 -0.97 -3.51
C SER A 20 -21.55 0.20 -2.51
N GLY A 21 -20.91 1.33 -2.81
CA GLY A 21 -20.97 2.54 -1.98
C GLY A 21 -19.93 2.62 -0.86
N TRP A 22 -18.97 1.70 -0.77
CA TRP A 22 -17.95 1.70 0.29
C TRP A 22 -16.86 2.76 0.12
N LYS A 23 -16.99 3.63 -0.88
CA LYS A 23 -16.06 4.74 -1.17
C LYS A 23 -15.76 5.58 0.07
N GLU A 24 -16.79 5.98 0.82
CA GLU A 24 -16.63 6.88 1.98
C GLU A 24 -15.92 6.20 3.16
N VAL A 25 -15.94 4.87 3.21
CA VAL A 25 -15.25 4.08 4.24
C VAL A 25 -13.79 3.87 3.85
N LEU A 26 -13.54 3.42 2.61
CA LEU A 26 -12.21 3.05 2.15
C LEU A 26 -11.33 4.27 1.85
N VAL A 27 -11.88 5.26 1.14
CA VAL A 27 -11.14 6.32 0.45
C VAL A 27 -11.79 7.70 0.65
N ARG A 28 -12.12 8.01 1.91
CA ARG A 28 -12.77 9.27 2.29
C ARG A 28 -11.98 10.48 1.76
N GLY A 29 -12.67 11.40 1.09
CA GLY A 29 -12.10 12.66 0.58
C GLY A 29 -11.48 12.60 -0.82
N ILE A 30 -11.46 11.44 -1.48
CA ILE A 30 -11.04 11.34 -2.89
C ILE A 30 -12.27 11.39 -3.80
N SER A 31 -12.18 12.17 -4.88
CA SER A 31 -13.28 12.31 -5.84
C SER A 31 -13.46 11.02 -6.65
N HIS A 32 -14.71 10.71 -7.04
CA HIS A 32 -15.00 9.51 -7.82
C HIS A 32 -14.26 9.48 -9.16
N LYS A 33 -14.08 10.65 -9.80
CA LYS A 33 -13.33 10.81 -11.05
C LYS A 33 -11.87 10.38 -10.91
N VAL A 34 -11.22 10.73 -9.80
CA VAL A 34 -9.82 10.35 -9.54
C VAL A 34 -9.69 8.85 -9.32
N ILE A 35 -10.65 8.23 -8.62
CA ILE A 35 -10.67 6.79 -8.40
C ILE A 35 -10.84 6.05 -9.73
N LEU A 36 -11.79 6.46 -10.57
CA LEU A 36 -12.00 5.90 -11.91
C LEU A 36 -10.76 6.05 -12.79
N LEU A 37 -10.16 7.25 -12.82
CA LEU A 37 -8.93 7.52 -13.56
C LEU A 37 -7.79 6.60 -13.10
N PHE A 38 -7.64 6.42 -11.79
CA PHE A 38 -6.64 5.51 -11.23
C PHE A 38 -6.86 4.07 -11.72
N PHE A 39 -8.09 3.54 -11.67
CA PHE A 39 -8.35 2.17 -12.16
C PHE A 39 -8.16 2.03 -13.67
N MET A 40 -8.59 3.01 -14.47
CA MET A 40 -8.38 3.00 -15.92
C MET A 40 -6.89 3.01 -16.26
N LEU A 41 -6.10 3.85 -15.59
CA LEU A 41 -4.65 3.90 -15.75
C LEU A 41 -3.98 2.62 -15.24
N TRP A 42 -4.43 2.07 -14.11
CA TRP A 42 -3.88 0.83 -13.56
C TRP A 42 -4.10 -0.33 -14.52
N LEU A 43 -5.35 -0.54 -14.98
CA LEU A 43 -5.70 -1.58 -15.93
C LEU A 43 -4.97 -1.39 -17.28
N GLY A 44 -4.90 -0.16 -17.78
CA GLY A 44 -4.16 0.16 -18.99
C GLY A 44 -2.65 -0.06 -18.85
N SER A 45 -2.10 0.10 -17.64
CA SER A 45 -0.69 -0.17 -17.36
C SER A 45 -0.34 -1.65 -17.23
N LEU A 46 -1.35 -2.53 -17.13
CA LEU A 46 -1.13 -3.98 -17.05
C LEU A 46 -0.46 -4.48 -18.34
N GLY A 47 0.70 -5.10 -18.18
CA GLY A 47 1.43 -5.72 -19.29
C GLY A 47 2.23 -4.74 -20.16
N ILE A 48 2.17 -3.44 -19.92
CA ILE A 48 3.03 -2.47 -20.62
C ILE A 48 4.40 -2.46 -19.94
N VAL A 49 5.42 -2.91 -20.67
CA VAL A 49 6.82 -2.93 -20.24
C VAL A 49 7.66 -2.11 -21.21
N VAL A 50 8.48 -1.22 -20.66
CA VAL A 50 9.46 -0.45 -21.43
C VAL A 50 10.84 -1.00 -21.12
N HIS A 51 11.50 -1.52 -22.15
CA HIS A 51 12.87 -2.02 -22.04
C HIS A 51 13.86 -0.93 -22.44
N TRP A 52 14.82 -0.61 -21.57
CA TRP A 52 15.83 0.41 -21.81
C TRP A 52 17.18 -0.01 -21.21
N GLN A 53 18.23 -0.17 -22.04
CA GLN A 53 19.61 -0.46 -21.60
C GLN A 53 19.74 -1.56 -20.51
N GLY A 54 19.03 -2.68 -20.69
CA GLY A 54 19.05 -3.81 -19.74
C GLY A 54 18.10 -3.67 -18.55
N TRP A 55 17.39 -2.54 -18.42
CA TRP A 55 16.30 -2.34 -17.48
C TRP A 55 14.96 -2.67 -18.13
N SER A 56 14.07 -3.28 -17.36
CA SER A 56 12.67 -3.47 -17.73
C SER A 56 11.80 -2.71 -16.75
N VAL A 57 11.22 -1.60 -17.17
CA VAL A 57 10.36 -0.77 -16.32
C VAL A 57 8.91 -1.00 -16.72
N TYR A 58 8.13 -1.54 -15.80
CA TYR A 58 6.70 -1.74 -15.98
C TYR A 58 5.97 -0.42 -15.74
N CYS A 59 4.94 -0.14 -16.55
CA CYS A 59 4.21 1.13 -16.49
C CYS A 59 3.51 1.37 -15.13
N CYS A 60 3.15 0.29 -14.41
CA CYS A 60 2.58 0.39 -13.06
C CYS A 60 3.56 1.02 -12.05
N PHE A 61 4.88 0.84 -12.22
CA PHE A 61 5.90 1.48 -11.39
C PHE A 61 5.82 3.01 -11.51
N LEU A 62 5.71 3.50 -12.75
CA LEU A 62 5.58 4.92 -13.03
C LEU A 62 4.27 5.48 -12.46
N LEU A 63 3.17 4.73 -12.55
CA LEU A 63 1.90 5.13 -11.96
C LEU A 63 2.01 5.29 -10.43
N VAL A 64 2.63 4.33 -9.75
CA VAL A 64 2.85 4.38 -8.30
C VAL A 64 3.80 5.52 -7.91
N ALA A 65 4.81 5.82 -8.74
CA ALA A 65 5.72 6.95 -8.56
C ALA A 65 5.02 8.31 -8.75
N LEU A 66 4.20 8.45 -9.78
CA LEU A 66 3.40 9.66 -9.98
C LEU A 66 2.44 9.88 -8.81
N MET A 67 1.81 8.82 -8.30
CA MET A 67 0.95 8.91 -7.13
C MET A 67 1.71 9.36 -5.88
N SER A 68 2.89 8.79 -5.61
CA SER A 68 3.66 9.17 -4.43
C SER A 68 4.09 10.64 -4.49
N VAL A 69 4.58 11.09 -5.65
CA VAL A 69 4.94 12.49 -5.89
C VAL A 69 3.72 13.41 -5.74
N ALA A 70 2.59 13.07 -6.34
CA ALA A 70 1.37 13.87 -6.25
C ALA A 70 0.88 14.03 -4.80
N ILE A 71 0.94 12.96 -3.99
CA ILE A 71 0.56 13.04 -2.58
C ILE A 71 1.55 13.89 -1.78
N VAL A 72 2.86 13.71 -1.97
CA VAL A 72 3.90 14.51 -1.30
C VAL A 72 3.78 15.99 -1.62
N LEU A 73 3.49 16.33 -2.88
CA LEU A 73 3.28 17.71 -3.31
C LEU A 73 2.03 18.33 -2.67
N ARG A 74 0.98 17.53 -2.47
CA ARG A 74 -0.28 17.94 -1.83
C ARG A 74 -0.19 18.06 -0.31
N THR A 75 0.76 17.37 0.34
CA THR A 75 0.98 17.51 1.79
C THR A 75 1.43 18.93 2.14
N GLU A 76 0.75 19.58 3.07
CA GLU A 76 1.08 20.95 3.49
C GLU A 76 2.12 20.94 4.61
N GLY A 77 3.05 21.91 4.58
CA GLY A 77 4.09 22.05 5.60
C GLY A 77 5.35 21.21 5.35
N PHE A 78 6.51 21.86 5.45
CA PHE A 78 7.81 21.24 5.21
C PHE A 78 8.07 20.06 6.16
N LEU A 79 7.77 20.23 7.45
CA LEU A 79 8.01 19.17 8.45
C LEU A 79 7.18 17.92 8.16
N GLN A 80 5.93 18.06 7.71
CA GLN A 80 5.08 16.92 7.34
C GLN A 80 5.61 16.20 6.10
N LYS A 81 6.10 16.94 5.10
CA LYS A 81 6.76 16.36 3.92
C LYS A 81 8.01 15.58 4.32
N CYS A 82 8.87 16.15 5.18
CA CYS A 82 10.06 15.46 5.68
C CYS A 82 9.70 14.20 6.46
N HIS A 83 8.68 14.28 7.33
CA HIS A 83 8.19 13.10 8.05
C HIS A 83 7.70 12.02 7.07
N LEU A 84 6.86 12.38 6.09
CA LEU A 84 6.35 11.46 5.07
C LEU A 84 7.48 10.79 4.27
N LEU A 85 8.47 11.58 3.83
CA LEU A 85 9.64 11.06 3.12
C LEU A 85 10.48 10.13 4.01
N SER A 86 10.71 10.50 5.27
CA SER A 86 11.46 9.66 6.22
C SER A 86 10.75 8.33 6.50
N SER A 87 9.42 8.34 6.67
CA SER A 87 8.62 7.14 6.85
C SER A 87 8.58 6.29 5.58
N GLY A 88 8.51 6.91 4.40
CA GLY A 88 8.62 6.21 3.12
C GLY A 88 9.99 5.54 2.93
N LEU A 89 11.09 6.21 3.29
CA LEU A 89 12.44 5.65 3.24
C LEU A 89 12.61 4.49 4.23
N LEU A 90 12.10 4.63 5.46
CA LEU A 90 12.06 3.54 6.43
C LEU A 90 11.25 2.35 5.92
N MET A 91 10.13 2.60 5.25
CA MET A 91 9.33 1.56 4.62
C MET A 91 10.11 0.86 3.50
N GLY A 92 10.89 1.64 2.74
CA GLY A 92 11.74 1.12 1.67
C GLY A 92 12.89 0.26 2.19
N SER A 93 13.50 0.62 3.31
CA SER A 93 14.52 -0.23 3.93
C SER A 93 13.93 -1.54 4.46
N ILE A 94 12.77 -1.50 5.13
CA ILE A 94 12.06 -2.72 5.55
C ILE A 94 11.75 -3.60 4.34
N TYR A 95 11.22 -3.02 3.26
CA TYR A 95 10.89 -3.77 2.05
C TYR A 95 12.12 -4.40 1.40
N PHE A 96 13.20 -3.63 1.27
CA PHE A 96 14.48 -4.13 0.77
C PHE A 96 15.00 -5.31 1.60
N PHE A 97 15.03 -5.19 2.93
CA PHE A 97 15.47 -6.27 3.81
C PHE A 97 14.60 -7.52 3.71
N LEU A 98 13.27 -7.37 3.56
CA LEU A 98 12.38 -8.51 3.36
C LEU A 98 12.68 -9.24 2.04
N ARG A 99 12.94 -8.49 0.95
CA ARG A 99 13.33 -9.09 -0.32
C ARG A 99 14.71 -9.74 -0.27
N GLU A 100 15.67 -9.08 0.37
CA GLU A 100 17.02 -9.60 0.54
C GLU A 100 17.00 -10.90 1.36
N ALA A 101 16.24 -10.91 2.46
CA ALA A 101 16.05 -12.12 3.27
C ALA A 101 15.39 -13.25 2.46
N ALA A 102 14.41 -12.93 1.62
CA ALA A 102 13.77 -13.91 0.73
C ALA A 102 14.75 -14.47 -0.31
N TYR A 103 15.65 -13.62 -0.83
CA TYR A 103 16.67 -14.00 -1.81
C TYR A 103 17.74 -14.90 -1.19
N VAL A 104 18.24 -14.56 0.00
CA VAL A 104 19.32 -15.29 0.69
C VAL A 104 18.82 -16.59 1.36
N LEU A 105 17.61 -16.58 1.92
CA LEU A 105 17.03 -17.71 2.66
C LEU A 105 15.74 -18.19 2.01
N PRO A 106 15.81 -18.81 0.81
CA PRO A 106 14.62 -19.21 0.07
C PRO A 106 13.73 -20.16 0.86
N VAL A 107 14.28 -21.06 1.69
CA VAL A 107 13.50 -22.03 2.50
C VAL A 107 12.56 -21.37 3.53
N LEU A 108 12.93 -20.21 4.06
CA LEU A 108 12.08 -19.52 5.07
C LEU A 108 10.95 -18.72 4.42
N MET A 109 11.12 -18.32 3.15
CA MET A 109 10.20 -17.43 2.42
C MET A 109 9.70 -18.02 1.09
N SER A 110 9.81 -19.34 0.89
CA SER A 110 9.49 -20.00 -0.40
C SER A 110 8.02 -19.85 -0.81
N HIS A 111 7.15 -19.43 0.11
CA HIS A 111 5.71 -19.55 -0.04
C HIS A 111 4.91 -18.26 0.05
N ASP A 112 5.50 -17.08 0.28
CA ASP A 112 4.63 -15.92 0.48
C ASP A 112 5.27 -14.58 0.14
N GLU A 113 5.45 -14.33 -1.16
CA GLU A 113 5.67 -12.98 -1.69
C GLU A 113 4.61 -11.99 -1.17
N LEU A 114 3.44 -12.48 -0.77
CA LEU A 114 2.36 -11.71 -0.15
C LEU A 114 2.66 -11.29 1.28
N GLN A 115 3.43 -12.07 2.05
CA GLN A 115 3.84 -11.69 3.41
C GLN A 115 4.60 -10.37 3.40
N SER A 116 5.46 -10.15 2.39
CA SER A 116 6.18 -8.88 2.27
C SER A 116 5.21 -7.69 2.16
N GLY A 117 4.16 -7.82 1.34
CA GLY A 117 3.09 -6.82 1.22
C GLY A 117 2.30 -6.65 2.52
N MET A 118 1.92 -7.74 3.19
CA MET A 118 1.20 -7.68 4.47
C MET A 118 2.03 -7.01 5.57
N ILE A 119 3.30 -7.39 5.73
CA ILE A 119 4.22 -6.79 6.71
C ILE A 119 4.37 -5.30 6.40
N LEU A 120 4.54 -4.93 5.13
CA LEU A 120 4.65 -3.53 4.72
C LEU A 120 3.39 -2.74 5.03
N GLY A 121 2.21 -3.29 4.73
CA GLY A 121 0.92 -2.68 5.02
C GLY A 121 0.67 -2.52 6.52
N PHE A 122 1.03 -3.53 7.31
CA PHE A 122 0.93 -3.48 8.77
C PHE A 122 1.88 -2.43 9.36
N SER A 123 3.14 -2.39 8.90
CA SER A 123 4.10 -1.35 9.28
C SER A 123 3.58 0.05 8.93
N ALA A 124 2.99 0.24 7.74
CA ALA A 124 2.41 1.52 7.34
C ALA A 124 1.23 1.94 8.23
N PHE A 125 0.40 0.98 8.67
CA PHE A 125 -0.66 1.18 9.66
C PHE A 125 -0.12 1.61 11.04
N LEU A 126 0.99 1.04 11.48
CA LEU A 126 1.61 1.44 12.75
C LEU A 126 2.17 2.85 12.68
N LEU A 127 2.84 3.21 11.57
CA LEU A 127 3.48 4.52 11.38
C LEU A 127 2.48 5.65 11.13
N THR A 128 1.47 5.42 10.29
CA THR A 128 0.53 6.46 9.89
C THR A 128 -0.91 5.94 9.86
N ARG A 129 -1.83 6.70 10.45
CA ARG A 129 -3.27 6.32 10.49
C ARG A 129 -4.12 7.03 9.44
N GLN A 130 -3.60 8.11 8.86
CA GLN A 130 -4.32 8.88 7.86
C GLN A 130 -4.20 8.21 6.48
N PRO A 131 -5.29 8.10 5.70
CA PRO A 131 -5.29 7.35 4.44
C PRO A 131 -4.26 7.84 3.43
N LEU A 132 -4.18 9.15 3.21
CA LEU A 132 -3.32 9.72 2.16
C LEU A 132 -1.83 9.55 2.49
N PRO A 133 -1.33 9.94 3.68
CA PRO A 133 0.05 9.68 4.09
C PRO A 133 0.38 8.18 4.11
N GLN A 134 -0.56 7.33 4.54
CA GLN A 134 -0.37 5.88 4.58
C GLN A 134 -0.11 5.30 3.19
N THR A 135 -0.92 5.67 2.20
CA THR A 135 -0.72 5.27 0.81
C THR A 135 0.61 5.79 0.27
N ALA A 136 0.97 7.05 0.53
CA ALA A 136 2.25 7.60 0.07
C ALA A 136 3.46 6.89 0.69
N CYS A 137 3.44 6.58 1.99
CA CYS A 137 4.49 5.79 2.64
C CYS A 137 4.67 4.42 1.98
N ILE A 138 3.57 3.73 1.66
CA ILE A 138 3.62 2.42 0.99
C ILE A 138 4.20 2.57 -0.42
N CYS A 139 3.72 3.54 -1.21
CA CYS A 139 4.23 3.79 -2.57
C CYS A 139 5.73 4.12 -2.55
N LEU A 140 6.15 5.07 -1.70
CA LEU A 140 7.56 5.44 -1.55
C LEU A 140 8.40 4.24 -1.11
N GLY A 141 7.94 3.48 -0.13
CA GLY A 141 8.67 2.31 0.37
C GLY A 141 8.86 1.25 -0.73
N LEU A 142 7.80 0.92 -1.45
CA LEU A 142 7.89 -0.04 -2.55
C LEU A 142 8.82 0.45 -3.67
N ILE A 143 8.68 1.70 -4.11
CA ILE A 143 9.55 2.29 -5.15
C ILE A 143 11.01 2.24 -4.72
N VAL A 144 11.30 2.76 -3.53
CA VAL A 144 12.66 2.88 -3.02
C VAL A 144 13.27 1.48 -2.86
N GLY A 145 12.58 0.56 -2.20
CA GLY A 145 13.11 -0.78 -2.00
C GLY A 145 13.24 -1.59 -3.29
N ASP A 146 12.36 -1.39 -4.29
CA ASP A 146 12.48 -2.03 -5.60
C ASP A 146 13.69 -1.49 -6.40
N ILE A 147 13.91 -0.17 -6.38
CA ILE A 147 15.10 0.46 -6.97
C ILE A 147 16.38 -0.07 -6.30
N TYR A 148 16.43 -0.08 -4.96
CA TYR A 148 17.62 -0.57 -4.23
C TYR A 148 17.88 -2.04 -4.53
N PHE A 149 16.85 -2.89 -4.50
CA PHE A 149 17.00 -4.31 -4.78
C PHE A 149 17.50 -4.56 -6.21
N ALA A 150 16.89 -3.91 -7.21
CA ALA A 150 17.29 -4.01 -8.60
C ALA A 150 18.73 -3.51 -8.82
N TYR A 151 19.10 -2.38 -8.20
CA TYR A 151 20.44 -1.80 -8.30
C TYR A 151 21.52 -2.74 -7.74
N VAL A 152 21.29 -3.36 -6.57
CA VAL A 152 22.25 -4.28 -5.95
C VAL A 152 22.45 -5.55 -6.79
N HIS A 153 21.38 -6.10 -7.36
CA HIS A 153 21.44 -7.36 -8.12
C HIS A 153 21.76 -7.19 -9.60
N GLN A 154 21.70 -5.98 -10.14
CA GLN A 154 22.04 -5.73 -11.55
C GLN A 154 23.48 -6.15 -11.87
N ALA A 155 24.42 -5.94 -10.93
CA ALA A 155 25.83 -6.31 -11.10
C ALA A 155 26.05 -7.83 -11.21
N GLN A 156 25.09 -8.64 -10.78
CA GLN A 156 25.16 -10.11 -10.79
C GLN A 156 24.59 -10.73 -12.08
N GLY A 157 24.31 -9.90 -13.11
CA GLY A 157 23.72 -10.36 -14.37
C GLY A 157 22.22 -10.60 -14.31
N TYR A 158 21.56 -10.22 -13.21
CA TYR A 158 20.11 -10.25 -13.10
C TYR A 158 19.49 -9.14 -13.95
N HIS A 159 18.47 -9.45 -14.76
CA HIS A 159 17.74 -8.43 -15.49
C HIS A 159 17.02 -7.52 -14.48
N ALA A 160 17.48 -6.27 -14.37
CA ALA A 160 16.90 -5.29 -13.46
C ALA A 160 15.48 -4.95 -13.93
N ALA A 161 14.48 -5.53 -13.28
CA ALA A 161 13.07 -5.27 -13.53
C ALA A 161 12.48 -4.43 -12.41
N LEU A 162 11.85 -3.30 -12.77
CA LEU A 162 11.16 -2.40 -11.84
C LEU A 162 9.66 -2.48 -12.07
N GLY A 163 8.90 -2.69 -10.99
CA GLY A 163 7.44 -2.82 -11.06
C GLY A 163 6.94 -4.12 -11.68
N ASP A 164 7.68 -5.21 -11.52
CA ASP A 164 7.27 -6.53 -12.00
C ASP A 164 5.83 -6.92 -11.55
N PRO A 165 5.21 -7.96 -12.13
CA PRO A 165 3.84 -8.32 -11.74
C PRO A 165 3.70 -8.62 -10.22
N GLN A 166 4.78 -9.06 -9.56
CA GLN A 166 4.82 -9.25 -8.11
C GLN A 166 4.77 -7.92 -7.34
N PHE A 167 5.39 -6.86 -7.84
CA PHE A 167 5.28 -5.51 -7.27
C PHE A 167 3.82 -5.07 -7.17
N GLN A 168 2.99 -5.39 -8.17
CA GLN A 168 1.57 -5.05 -8.14
C GLN A 168 0.82 -5.82 -7.05
N ASP A 169 1.07 -7.12 -6.93
CA ASP A 169 0.48 -7.95 -5.88
C ASP A 169 0.85 -7.41 -4.49
N ARG A 170 2.14 -7.10 -4.28
CA ARG A 170 2.65 -6.52 -3.03
C ARG A 170 2.05 -5.16 -2.73
N TRP A 171 1.90 -4.29 -3.74
CA TRP A 171 1.28 -2.98 -3.58
C TRP A 171 -0.18 -3.10 -3.13
N TRP A 172 -0.97 -3.92 -3.82
CA TRP A 172 -2.37 -4.13 -3.47
C TRP A 172 -2.52 -4.77 -2.10
N MET A 173 -1.70 -5.78 -1.78
CA MET A 173 -1.69 -6.40 -0.45
C MET A 173 -1.35 -5.39 0.64
N ALA A 174 -0.31 -4.58 0.45
CA ALA A 174 0.08 -3.57 1.42
C ALA A 174 -1.04 -2.56 1.67
N ILE A 175 -1.70 -2.07 0.60
CA ILE A 175 -2.83 -1.14 0.72
C ILE A 175 -4.00 -1.81 1.46
N TRP A 176 -4.38 -3.02 1.07
CA TRP A 176 -5.49 -3.75 1.69
C TRP A 176 -5.24 -4.04 3.17
N THR A 177 -4.05 -4.53 3.52
CA THR A 177 -3.67 -4.76 4.91
C THR A 177 -3.67 -3.45 5.70
N ALA A 178 -3.03 -2.41 5.18
CA ALA A 178 -2.93 -1.11 5.85
C ALA A 178 -4.31 -0.47 6.11
N ARG A 179 -5.20 -0.50 5.11
CA ARG A 179 -6.56 0.04 5.22
C ARG A 179 -7.46 -0.85 6.06
N GLY A 180 -7.37 -2.17 5.90
CA GLY A 180 -8.12 -3.15 6.70
C GLY A 180 -7.82 -3.00 8.19
N CYS A 181 -6.55 -2.97 8.57
CA CYS A 181 -6.13 -2.74 9.97
C CYS A 181 -6.62 -1.39 10.49
N SER A 182 -6.51 -0.31 9.71
CA SER A 182 -7.03 1.02 10.07
C SER A 182 -8.54 1.01 10.33
N LEU A 183 -9.32 0.30 9.51
CA LEU A 183 -10.77 0.23 9.65
C LEU A 183 -11.21 -0.63 10.83
N VAL A 184 -10.58 -1.80 11.04
CA VAL A 184 -10.82 -2.65 12.21
C VAL A 184 -10.55 -1.86 13.49
N TRP A 185 -9.41 -1.16 13.54
CA TRP A 185 -9.05 -0.32 14.69
C TRP A 185 -10.07 0.80 14.95
N LEU A 186 -10.49 1.52 13.90
CA LEU A 186 -11.51 2.56 14.02
C LEU A 186 -12.86 1.99 14.50
N GLY A 187 -13.23 0.82 13.99
CA GLY A 187 -14.41 0.06 14.41
C GLY A 187 -14.36 -0.27 15.90
N MET A 188 -13.26 -0.84 16.39
CA MET A 188 -13.07 -1.16 17.81
C MET A 188 -13.20 0.09 18.70
N LEU A 189 -12.59 1.21 18.32
CA LEU A 189 -12.68 2.46 19.09
C LEU A 189 -14.11 3.03 19.11
N SER A 190 -14.81 2.99 17.98
CA SER A 190 -16.18 3.47 17.89
C SER A 190 -17.16 2.60 18.70
N GLY A 191 -17.02 1.27 18.61
CA GLY A 191 -17.80 0.31 19.39
C GLY A 191 -17.57 0.45 20.89
N GLY A 192 -16.30 0.61 21.31
CA GLY A 192 -15.97 0.87 22.72
C GLY A 192 -16.61 2.13 23.26
N LYS A 193 -16.58 3.24 22.50
CA LYS A 193 -17.24 4.50 22.90
C LYS A 193 -18.75 4.34 23.04
N GLN A 194 -19.39 3.59 22.13
CA GLN A 194 -20.83 3.32 22.21
C GLN A 194 -21.18 2.47 23.42
N ALA A 195 -20.40 1.41 23.70
CA ALA A 195 -20.61 0.54 24.87
C ALA A 195 -20.51 1.33 26.19
N VAL A 196 -19.51 2.20 26.33
CA VAL A 196 -19.36 3.07 27.51
C VAL A 196 -20.55 4.02 27.65
N LYS A 197 -21.01 4.63 26.56
CA LYS A 197 -22.18 5.53 26.57
C LYS A 197 -23.45 4.81 27.00
N VAL A 198 -23.68 3.58 26.52
CA VAL A 198 -24.82 2.74 26.93
C VAL A 198 -24.74 2.40 28.42
N TRP A 199 -23.56 2.04 28.93
CA TRP A 199 -23.36 1.72 30.33
C TRP A 199 -23.62 2.94 31.25
N GLN A 200 -23.12 4.12 30.89
CA GLN A 200 -23.37 5.36 31.63
C GLN A 200 -24.85 5.75 31.67
N ASN A 201 -25.58 5.54 30.57
CA ASN A 201 -27.02 5.84 30.51
C ASN A 201 -27.86 4.87 31.37
N ARG A 202 -27.47 3.59 31.46
CA ARG A 202 -28.11 2.62 32.37
C ARG A 202 -27.94 3.01 33.84
N GLY A 203 -26.76 3.51 34.23
CA GLY A 203 -26.50 3.95 35.60
C GLY A 203 -27.29 5.20 36.03
N LYS A 204 -27.69 6.06 35.08
CA LYS A 204 -28.50 7.26 35.36
C LYS A 204 -30.00 6.99 35.48
N GLY A 205 -30.51 5.94 34.81
CA GLY A 205 -31.92 5.55 34.88
C GLY A 205 -32.34 4.91 36.20
N ASN A 206 -31.39 4.44 37.02
CA ASN A 206 -31.65 3.74 38.29
C ASN A 206 -31.59 4.64 39.54
N ARG A 207 -31.61 5.97 39.38
CA ARG A 207 -31.55 6.97 40.47
C ARG A 207 -32.80 7.87 40.56
N GLY A 208 -33.88 7.51 39.88
CA GLY A 208 -35.21 8.12 40.04
C GLY A 208 -36.18 7.09 40.56
#